data_AF-A0A5K7YDB2-F1
#
_entry.id   AF-A0A5K7YDB2-F1
#
_cell.length_a   1.000
_cell.length_b   1.000
_cell.length_c   1.000
_cell.angle_alpha   90.00
_cell.angle_beta   90.00
_cell.angle_gamma   90.00
#
_symmetry.space_group_name_H-M   'P 1'
#
loop_
_entity.id
_entity.type
_entity.pdbx_description
1 polymer ?
#
loop_
_entity_poly.entity_id
_entity_poly.type
_entity_poly.pdbx_seq_one_letter_code
_entity_poly.pdbx_strand_id
1 'polypeptide(L)' 'MSLRLIARDLYRRQQEVDRLEKELSGALPAQRDPLKRRLARAKAEREAMRRILDGRLDR' A
#
# COMPACT_ATOMS: atom_id res chain seq x y z
N MET A 1 16.81 6.23 10.58
CA MET A 1 15.93 5.13 10.14
C MET A 1 16.72 4.24 9.21
N SER A 2 17.03 3.01 9.62
CA SER A 2 17.76 2.09 8.76
C SER A 2 16.94 1.78 7.51
N LEU A 3 17.56 1.85 6.33
CA LEU A 3 16.97 1.51 5.02
C LEU A 3 16.19 0.17 5.06
N ARG A 4 16.70 -0.78 5.86
CA ARG A 4 16.09 -2.08 6.16
C ARG A 4 14.69 -2.01 6.77
N LEU A 5 14.44 -1.06 7.67
CA LEU A 5 13.12 -0.87 8.30
C LEU A 5 12.11 -0.33 7.28
N ILE A 6 12.53 0.63 6.47
CA ILE A 6 11.65 1.23 5.45
C ILE A 6 11.31 0.21 4.37
N ALA A 7 12.28 -0.59 3.93
CA ALA A 7 12.04 -1.70 2.99
C ALA A 7 11.03 -2.72 3.53
N ARG A 8 11.12 -3.07 4.83
CA ARG A 8 10.19 -3.98 5.49
C ARG A 8 8.78 -3.38 5.58
N ASP A 9 8.68 -2.11 5.92
CA ASP A 9 7.39 -1.42 6.02
C ASP A 9 6.73 -1.25 4.65
N LEU A 10 7.53 -0.97 3.61
CA LEU A 10 7.05 -0.91 2.23
C LEU A 10 6.53 -2.28 1.75
N TYR A 11 7.23 -3.35 2.11
CA TYR A 11 6.79 -4.72 1.83
C TYR A 11 5.46 -5.05 2.55
N ARG A 12 5.31 -4.66 3.82
CA ARG A 12 4.06 -4.85 4.56
C ARG A 12 2.88 -4.11 3.92
N ARG A 13 3.09 -2.86 3.49
CA ARG A 13 2.06 -2.07 2.81
C ARG A 13 1.71 -2.63 1.44
N GLN A 14 2.70 -3.18 0.73
CA GLN A 14 2.43 -3.90 -0.52
C GLN A 14 1.56 -5.13 -0.27
N GLN A 15 1.87 -5.95 0.75
CA GLN A 15 1.02 -7.09 1.10
C GLN A 15 -0.42 -6.71 1.46
N GLU A 16 -0.61 -5.56 2.13
CA GLU A 16 -1.94 -5.05 2.46
C GLU A 16 -2.72 -4.65 1.20
N VAL A 17 -2.07 -3.97 0.24
CA VAL A 17 -2.65 -3.67 -1.08
C VAL A 17 -3.05 -4.97 -1.80
N ASP A 18 -2.15 -5.96 -1.86
CA ASP A 18 -2.41 -7.22 -2.56
C ASP A 18 -3.59 -7.99 -1.93
N ARG A 19 -3.72 -7.97 -0.59
CA ARG A 19 -4.86 -8.57 0.11
C ARG A 19 -6.17 -7.85 -0.22
N LEU A 20 -6.17 -6.52 -0.16
CA LEU A 20 -7.35 -5.71 -0.48
C LEU A 20 -7.78 -5.86 -1.95
N GLU A 21 -6.83 -6.04 -2.88
CA GLU A 21 -7.13 -6.32 -4.28
C GLU A 21 -7.77 -7.70 -4.47
N LYS A 22 -7.24 -8.73 -3.80
CA LYS A 22 -7.84 -10.08 -3.81
C LYS A 22 -9.25 -10.07 -3.22
N GLU A 23 -9.44 -9.40 -2.08
CA GLU A 23 -10.76 -9.23 -1.47
C GLU A 23 -11.71 -8.49 -2.41
N LEU A 24 -11.26 -7.41 -3.06
CA LEU A 24 -12.07 -6.63 -3.99
C LEU A 24 -12.47 -7.41 -5.26
N SER A 25 -11.63 -8.36 -5.69
CA SER A 25 -11.90 -9.24 -6.82
C SER A 25 -13.03 -10.24 -6.53
N GLY A 26 -13.15 -10.71 -5.29
CA GLY A 26 -14.20 -11.64 -4.85
C GLY A 26 -15.41 -10.97 -4.19
N ALA A 27 -15.32 -9.67 -3.88
CA ALA A 27 -16.35 -8.97 -3.11
C ALA A 27 -17.63 -8.69 -3.91
N LEU A 28 -18.75 -8.85 -3.22
CA LEU A 28 -20.08 -8.44 -3.68
C LEU A 28 -20.11 -6.93 -3.94
N PRO A 29 -20.89 -6.44 -4.93
CA PRO A 29 -20.94 -5.01 -5.31
C PRO A 29 -21.12 -4.04 -4.12
N ALA A 30 -21.98 -4.40 -3.17
CA ALA A 30 -22.24 -3.59 -1.96
C ALA A 30 -21.01 -3.43 -1.04
N GLN A 31 -20.07 -4.38 -1.07
CA GLN A 31 -18.84 -4.36 -0.28
C GLN A 31 -17.64 -3.80 -1.07
N ARG A 32 -17.78 -3.62 -2.39
CA ARG A 32 -16.69 -3.12 -3.24
C ARG A 32 -16.35 -1.67 -2.98
N ASP A 33 -17.34 -0.83 -2.69
CA ASP A 33 -17.09 0.59 -2.38
C ASP A 33 -16.21 0.81 -1.14
N PRO A 34 -16.52 0.23 0.04
CA PRO A 34 -15.65 0.37 1.20
C PRO A 34 -14.26 -0.27 0.97
N LEU A 35 -14.18 -1.40 0.25
CA LEU A 35 -12.91 -2.01 -0.13
C LEU A 35 -12.08 -1.13 -1.07
N LYS A 36 -12.69 -0.49 -2.07
CA LYS A 36 -12.02 0.47 -2.97
C LYS A 36 -11.47 1.66 -2.21
N ARG A 37 -12.21 2.21 -1.25
CA ARG A 37 -11.73 3.32 -0.41
C ARG A 37 -10.53 2.92 0.44
N ARG A 38 -10.57 1.73 1.06
CA ARG A 38 -9.44 1.18 1.82
C ARG A 38 -8.23 0.93 0.94
N LEU A 39 -8.43 0.35 -0.25
CA LEU A 39 -7.39 0.10 -1.24
C LEU A 39 -6.74 1.41 -1.72
N ALA A 40 -7.53 2.43 -2.02
CA ALA A 40 -7.03 3.74 -2.45
C ALA A 40 -6.13 4.38 -1.37
N ARG A 41 -6.55 4.30 -0.11
CA ARG A 41 -5.74 4.79 1.02
C ARG A 41 -4.43 4.01 1.17
N ALA A 42 -4.49 2.67 1.14
CA ALA A 42 -3.30 1.83 1.25
C ALA A 42 -2.29 2.11 0.11
N LYS A 43 -2.78 2.31 -1.12
CA LYS A 43 -1.94 2.71 -2.27
C LYS A 43 -1.30 4.09 -2.06
N ALA A 44 -2.05 5.07 -1.58
CA ALA A 44 -1.54 6.41 -1.32
C ALA A 44 -0.43 6.41 -0.24
N GLU A 45 -0.62 5.63 0.84
CA GLU A 45 0.39 5.48 1.89
C GLU A 45 1.66 4.79 1.39
N ARG A 46 1.53 3.73 0.58
CA ARG A 46 2.67 3.06 -0.07
C ARG A 46 3.44 4.04 -0.95
N GLU A 47 2.72 4.83 -1.75
CA GLU A 47 3.31 5.77 -2.68
C GLU A 47 4.05 6.91 -1.97
N ALA A 48 3.47 7.45 -0.89
CA ALA A 48 4.14 8.44 -0.06
C ALA A 48 5.46 7.88 0.52
N MET A 49 5.44 6.63 1.01
CA MET A 49 6.62 5.98 1.57
C MET A 49 7.68 5.66 0.51
N ARG A 50 7.26 5.30 -0.71
CA ARG A 50 8.12 5.12 -1.89
C ARG A 50 8.85 6.42 -2.23
N ARG A 51 8.13 7.54 -2.33
CA ARG A 51 8.72 8.86 -2.59
C ARG A 51 9.72 9.31 -1.54
N ILE A 52 9.47 9.01 -0.26
CA ILE A 52 10.42 9.30 0.83
C ILE A 52 11.71 8.46 0.70
N LEU A 53 11.58 7.21 0.22
CA LEU A 53 12.71 6.32 -0.05
C LEU A 53 13.52 6.81 -1.25
N ASP A 54 12.85 7.09 -2.37
CA ASP A 54 13.48 7.56 -3.60
C ASP A 54 14.19 8.91 -3.37
N GLY A 55 13.52 9.86 -2.70
CA GLY A 55 14.13 11.15 -2.33
C GLY A 55 15.25 11.08 -1.28
N ARG A 56 15.42 9.93 -0.61
CA ARG A 56 16.60 9.63 0.24
C ARG A 56 17.70 8.91 -0.51
N LEU A 57 17.38 8.20 -1.59
CA LEU A 57 18.33 7.48 -2.45
C LEU A 57 19.02 8.41 -3.46
N ASP A 58 18.35 9.47 -3.88
CA ASP A 58 18.87 10.49 -4.82
C ASP A 58 19.80 11.53 -4.15
N ARG A 59 20.13 11.40 -2.86
CA ARG A 59 20.97 12.35 -2.10
C ARG A 59 22.28 11.76 -1.64
#